data_AF-A0A6J7C1C3-F1
#
_entry.id   AF-A0A6J7C1C3-F1
#
_cell.length_a   1.000
_cell.length_b   1.000
_cell.length_c   1.000
_cell.angle_alpha   90.00
_cell.angle_beta   90.00
_cell.angle_gamma   90.00
#
_symmetry.space_group_name_H-M   'P 1'
#
loop_
_entity.id
_entity.type
_entity.pdbx_description
1 polymer ?
#
loop_
_entity_poly.entity_id
_entity_poly.type
_entity_poly.pdbx_seq_one_letter_code
_entity_poly.pdbx_strand_id
1 'polypeptide(L)' 'MVALRGTDIVRVPLIEATGVLKTVPQARYDEVRTFFG' A
#
# COMPACT_ATOMS: atom_id res chain seq x y z
N MET A 1 4.57 12.77 9.66
CA MET A 1 3.25 12.16 9.43
C MET A 1 3.14 10.86 10.22
N VAL A 2 1.93 10.31 10.33
CA VAL A 2 1.69 9.01 10.98
C VAL A 2 1.26 7.99 9.92
N ALA A 3 1.74 6.76 10.02
CA ALA A 3 1.43 5.67 9.09
C ALA A 3 1.17 4.37 9.85
N LEU A 4 0.52 3.42 9.16
CA LEU A 4 0.35 2.04 9.62
C LEU A 4 1.28 1.11 8.84
N ARG A 5 2.04 0.28 9.57
CA ARG A 5 2.80 -0.84 9.01
C ARG A 5 2.23 -2.13 9.61
N GLY A 6 1.31 -2.76 8.90
CA GLY A 6 0.49 -3.83 9.47
C GLY A 6 -0.39 -3.25 10.58
N THR A 7 -0.17 -3.69 11.83
CA THR A 7 -0.88 -3.21 13.02
C THR A 7 -0.13 -2.11 13.78
N ASP A 8 1.09 -1.78 13.38
CA ASP A 8 1.93 -0.84 14.12
C ASP A 8 1.72 0.60 13.65
N ILE A 9 1.57 1.51 14.62
CA ILE A 9 1.48 2.95 14.37
C ILE A 9 2.87 3.56 14.47
N VAL A 10 3.35 4.14 13.38
CA VAL A 10 4.70 4.72 13.29
C VAL A 10 4.68 6.16 12.79
N ARG A 11 5.69 6.94 13.18
CA ARG A 11 5.93 8.27 12.62
C ARG A 11 6.92 8.18 11.47
N VAL A 12 6.58 8.82 10.35
CA VAL A 12 7.43 8.87 9.15
C VAL A 12 7.67 10.32 8.69
N PRO A 13 8.87 10.66 8.18
CA PRO A 13 9.12 11.93 7.52
C PRO A 13 8.19 12.16 6.32
N LEU A 14 7.88 13.41 6.03
CA LEU A 14 7.01 13.76 4.89
C LEU A 14 7.60 13.26 3.56
N ILE A 15 8.89 13.50 3.36
CA ILE A 15 9.62 13.11 2.14
C ILE A 15 9.57 11.61 1.86
N GLU A 16 9.64 10.76 2.90
CA GLU A 16 9.57 9.30 2.75
C GLU A 16 8.17 8.87 2.31
N ALA A 17 7.13 9.44 2.92
CA ALA A 17 5.77 9.00 2.62
C ALA A 17 5.23 9.51 1.27
N THR A 18 5.78 10.60 0.73
CA THR A 18 5.38 11.16 -0.57
C THR A 18 6.38 10.89 -1.69
N GLY A 19 7.53 10.27 -1.37
CA GLY A 19 8.60 10.04 -2.34
C GLY A 19 8.28 8.98 -3.41
N VAL A 20 7.29 8.13 -3.16
CA VAL A 20 6.87 7.05 -4.07
C VAL A 20 5.35 6.98 -4.14
N LEU A 21 4.83 6.63 -5.32
CA LEU A 21 3.41 6.40 -5.51
C LEU A 21 2.99 5.05 -4.90
N LYS A 22 1.95 5.08 -4.06
CA LYS A 22 1.33 3.86 -3.55
C LYS A 22 0.58 3.13 -4.67
N THR A 23 0.98 1.91 -4.98
CA THR A 23 0.32 1.04 -5.95
C THR A 23 -0.20 -0.23 -5.29
N VAL A 24 -1.20 -0.85 -5.91
CA VAL A 24 -1.68 -2.19 -5.53
C VAL A 24 -0.85 -3.21 -6.31
N PRO A 25 -0.33 -4.29 -5.66
CA PRO A 25 0.40 -5.33 -6.38
C PRO A 25 -0.43 -5.98 -7.48
N GLN A 26 0.16 -6.19 -8.66
CA GLN A 26 -0.53 -6.75 -9.83
C GLN A 26 -1.23 -8.08 -9.55
N ALA A 27 -0.60 -8.96 -8.76
CA ALA A 27 -1.16 -10.26 -8.38
C ALA A 27 -2.56 -10.17 -7.73
N ARG A 28 -2.89 -9.06 -7.05
CA ARG A 28 -4.23 -8.86 -6.49
C ARG A 28 -5.29 -8.62 -7.56
N TYR A 29 -4.94 -7.93 -8.65
CA TYR A 29 -5.83 -7.78 -9.79
C TYR A 29 -6.02 -9.10 -10.53
N ASP A 30 -4.94 -9.89 -10.67
CA ASP A 30 -4.99 -11.20 -11.33
C ASP A 30 -5.87 -12.20 -10.54
N GLU A 31 -5.76 -12.19 -9.20
CA GLU A 31 -6.60 -12.96 -8.28
C GLU A 31 -8.09 -12.59 -8.45
N VAL A 32 -8.42 -11.30 -8.37
CA VAL A 32 -9.80 -10.80 -8.49
C VAL A 32 -10.40 -11.12 -9.86
N ARG A 33 -9.61 -11.06 -10.94
CA ARG A 33 -10.07 -11.47 -12.28
C ARG A 33 -10.59 -12.91 -12.30
N THR A 34 -9.91 -13.83 -11.60
CA THR A 34 -10.33 -15.25 -11.55
C THR A 34 -11.66 -15.44 -10.81
N PHE A 35 -11.91 -14.65 -9.77
CA PHE A 35 -13.11 -14.80 -8.93
C PHE A 35 -14.32 -13.99 -9.42
N PHE A 36 -14.10 -12.90 -10.17
CA PHE A 36 -15.14 -11.92 -10.50
C PHE A 36 -15.20 -11.55 -12.00
N GLY A 37 -14.52 -12.30 -12.89
CA GLY A 37 -14.52 -12.07 -14.35
C GLY A 37 -13.63 -13.06 -15.12
#